data_AF-A0AAX6NPX2-F1
#
_entry.id   AF-A0AAX6NPX2-F1
#
_cell.length_a   1.000
_cell.length_b   1.000
_cell.length_c   1.000
_cell.angle_alpha   90.00
_cell.angle_beta   90.00
_cell.angle_gamma   90.00
#
_symmetry.space_group_name_H-M   'P 1'
#
loop_
_entity.id
_entity.type
_entity.pdbx_description
1 polymer ?
#
loop_
_entity_poly.entity_id
_entity_poly.type
_entity_poly.pdbx_seq_one_letter_code
_entity_poly.pdbx_strand_id
1 'polypeptide(L)'
;MENSTTTISREELEELQEAFNKIDIDNSGYVSDYELQDLFKEASLPLPGYKVREIVEKILVVADNNKDGKISFEEFVSLMQELKSKDISKTFRKIINKREGITAIGGTSSISSEGTQHSYSEEEKVAFVNWINKALESDPDCKHLIPMNPNDGSLFRSLADGILLCKMINLSEPDTIDERAINKKKLTPFTVSENLNLALNSASAIGCTVVNIGAQDLKEGKPHLVLGLLWQIIKVGLFADIEISRNEALIALLNEGEELEELMKLSPEELLLRWVNYHLTNAGWNTINNFSQDIKDSRAYFHLLNQIAPKSDREDGPAIAIDLSGFNEKNDLKRAGFMLQEADKLGCRQFVTPADVVSGNPKLNLAFVANLFNTYPCLHKPDNNEIDINLLEGESKEERTFRNWMNSLGVNPYINHLYGDLEDALVIFQLYEMIRVPVNWNQVNKPPYPALGGNMKKIENCNYAVELGKNKAKFSLVGIAGQDLNEGNSTLTLALVWQLMRRYTLNVLSDLGEGEKVNDEIIIKWVNQTLKNANKNTSISSFKQSQNCIDIISKA
;
A
#
# COMPACT_ATOMS: atom_id res chain seq x y z
N MET A 1 -8.17 -57.01 2.28
CA MET A 1 -8.17 -56.63 0.84
C MET A 1 -9.56 -56.12 0.53
N GLU A 2 -9.74 -54.81 0.57
CA GLU A 2 -10.87 -54.13 -0.05
C GLU A 2 -10.26 -53.04 -0.94
N ASN A 3 -10.12 -53.37 -2.23
CA ASN A 3 -9.74 -52.41 -3.26
C ASN A 3 -10.95 -51.49 -3.48
N SER A 4 -10.94 -50.32 -2.82
CA SER A 4 -11.85 -49.23 -3.19
C SER A 4 -11.40 -48.70 -4.56
N THR A 5 -11.95 -49.26 -5.62
CA THR A 5 -11.76 -48.75 -6.99
C THR A 5 -12.74 -47.61 -7.18
N THR A 6 -12.30 -46.38 -6.91
CA THR A 6 -13.06 -45.17 -7.18
C THR A 6 -13.07 -44.88 -8.67
N THR A 7 -14.24 -44.98 -9.31
CA THR A 7 -14.44 -44.67 -10.73
C THR A 7 -14.42 -43.15 -10.95
N ILE A 8 -13.28 -42.64 -11.38
CA ILE A 8 -13.13 -41.26 -11.88
C ILE A 8 -13.78 -41.18 -13.26
N SER A 9 -14.62 -40.16 -13.50
CA SER A 9 -15.14 -39.89 -14.85
C SER A 9 -14.01 -39.39 -15.76
N ARG A 10 -14.08 -39.70 -17.07
CA ARG A 10 -13.03 -39.31 -18.02
C ARG A 10 -12.83 -37.79 -18.09
N GLU A 11 -13.91 -37.04 -17.96
CA GLU A 11 -13.93 -35.58 -17.94
C GLU A 11 -13.22 -35.01 -16.69
N GLU A 12 -13.48 -35.56 -15.49
CA GLU A 12 -12.77 -35.14 -14.27
C GLU A 12 -11.28 -35.50 -14.30
N LEU A 13 -10.91 -36.61 -14.96
CA LEU A 13 -9.51 -37.00 -15.11
C LEU A 13 -8.78 -36.04 -16.07
N GLU A 14 -9.44 -35.61 -17.15
CA GLU A 14 -8.92 -34.64 -18.11
C GLU A 14 -8.75 -33.25 -17.45
N GLU A 15 -9.72 -32.79 -16.65
CA GLU A 15 -9.60 -31.54 -15.86
C GLU A 15 -8.45 -31.59 -14.84
N LEU A 16 -8.27 -32.72 -14.15
CA LEU A 16 -7.18 -32.89 -13.19
C LEU A 16 -5.81 -32.96 -13.87
N GLN A 17 -5.74 -33.55 -15.07
CA GLN A 17 -4.53 -33.56 -15.89
C GLN A 17 -4.17 -32.16 -16.37
N GLU A 18 -5.14 -31.36 -16.82
CA GLU A 18 -4.90 -29.97 -17.19
C GLU A 18 -4.45 -29.13 -15.99
N ALA A 19 -5.07 -29.33 -14.82
CA ALA A 19 -4.67 -28.67 -13.58
C ALA A 19 -3.24 -29.05 -13.15
N PHE A 20 -2.87 -30.33 -13.28
CA PHE A 20 -1.52 -30.80 -12.98
C PHE A 20 -0.48 -30.20 -13.92
N ASN A 21 -0.74 -30.22 -15.22
CA ASN A 21 0.14 -29.63 -16.24
C ASN A 21 0.25 -28.09 -16.10
N LYS A 22 -0.76 -27.44 -15.51
CA LYS A 22 -0.68 -26.01 -15.18
C LYS A 22 0.24 -25.74 -13.98
N ILE A 23 0.50 -26.71 -13.10
CA ILE A 23 1.33 -26.53 -11.90
C ILE A 23 2.76 -27.00 -12.16
N ASP A 24 2.94 -28.05 -12.97
CA ASP A 24 4.23 -28.56 -13.45
C ASP A 24 4.81 -27.61 -14.52
N ILE A 25 5.50 -26.56 -14.07
CA ILE A 25 5.98 -25.47 -14.91
C ILE A 25 7.17 -25.94 -15.77
N ASP A 26 7.99 -26.83 -15.21
CA ASP A 26 9.17 -27.37 -15.89
C ASP A 26 8.86 -28.61 -16.76
N ASN A 27 7.60 -29.07 -16.79
CA ASN A 27 7.13 -30.28 -17.48
C ASN A 27 7.93 -31.53 -17.08
N SER A 28 8.36 -31.60 -15.82
CA SER A 28 9.12 -32.74 -15.31
C SER A 28 8.26 -33.98 -15.09
N GLY A 29 6.93 -33.86 -15.13
CA GLY A 29 5.97 -34.91 -14.81
C GLY A 29 5.70 -35.07 -13.31
N TYR A 30 6.27 -34.17 -12.49
CA TYR A 30 6.15 -34.15 -11.04
C TYR A 30 5.95 -32.71 -10.57
N VAL A 31 5.14 -32.50 -9.55
CA VAL A 31 4.97 -31.18 -8.92
C VAL A 31 5.86 -31.08 -7.68
N SER A 32 6.79 -30.13 -7.70
CA SER A 32 7.71 -29.87 -6.60
C SER A 32 7.14 -28.92 -5.53
N ASP A 33 7.78 -28.90 -4.36
CA ASP A 33 7.49 -27.96 -3.28
C ASP A 33 7.59 -26.49 -3.72
N TYR A 34 8.55 -26.20 -4.59
CA TYR A 34 8.78 -24.90 -5.19
C TYR A 34 7.63 -24.47 -6.10
N GLU A 35 7.16 -25.36 -6.99
CA GLU A 35 6.06 -25.08 -7.92
C GLU A 35 4.72 -24.88 -7.21
N LEU A 36 4.46 -25.61 -6.13
CA LEU A 36 3.30 -25.36 -5.28
C LEU A 36 3.41 -24.01 -4.57
N GLN A 37 4.57 -23.68 -4.02
CA GLN A 37 4.76 -22.36 -3.39
C GLN A 37 4.56 -21.23 -4.39
N ASP A 38 5.04 -21.39 -5.62
CA ASP A 38 4.87 -20.39 -6.67
C ASP A 38 3.42 -20.28 -7.13
N LEU A 39 2.68 -21.40 -7.26
CA LEU A 39 1.23 -21.39 -7.49
C LEU A 39 0.48 -20.59 -6.40
N PHE A 40 0.80 -20.81 -5.12
CA PHE A 40 0.14 -20.10 -4.01
C PHE A 40 0.53 -18.62 -3.92
N LYS A 41 1.75 -18.25 -4.32
CA LYS A 41 2.17 -16.84 -4.42
C LYS A 41 1.46 -16.14 -5.60
N GLU A 42 1.40 -16.80 -6.75
CA GLU A 42 0.82 -16.26 -7.99
C GLU A 42 -0.69 -16.03 -7.87
N ALA A 43 -1.37 -16.81 -7.04
CA ALA A 43 -2.81 -16.67 -6.80
C ALA A 43 -3.28 -15.35 -6.17
N SER A 44 -2.35 -14.50 -5.70
CA SER A 44 -2.63 -13.22 -5.03
C SER A 44 -3.66 -13.38 -3.90
N LEU A 45 -3.47 -14.40 -3.06
CA LEU A 45 -4.16 -14.48 -1.77
C LEU A 45 -3.31 -13.73 -0.73
N PRO A 46 -3.91 -12.93 0.17
CA PRO A 46 -3.18 -12.20 1.21
C PRO A 46 -2.75 -13.16 2.32
N LEU A 47 -1.83 -14.07 2.01
CA LEU A 47 -1.29 -15.06 2.92
C LEU A 47 0.20 -14.74 3.17
N PRO A 48 0.60 -14.49 4.43
CA PRO A 48 2.01 -14.38 4.79
C PRO A 48 2.80 -15.60 4.32
N GLY A 49 4.05 -15.41 3.87
CA GLY A 49 4.86 -16.50 3.30
C GLY A 49 5.04 -17.72 4.21
N TYR A 50 4.99 -17.54 5.53
CA TYR A 50 5.02 -18.64 6.49
C TYR A 50 3.73 -19.50 6.47
N LYS A 51 2.56 -18.90 6.21
CA LYS A 51 1.29 -19.65 6.05
C LYS A 51 1.27 -20.44 4.75
N VAL A 52 1.84 -19.89 3.67
CA VAL A 52 1.97 -20.60 2.40
C VAL A 52 2.87 -21.82 2.58
N ARG A 53 4.02 -21.66 3.25
CA ARG A 53 4.89 -22.79 3.61
C ARG A 53 4.17 -23.83 4.47
N GLU A 54 3.42 -23.41 5.48
CA GLU A 54 2.65 -24.33 6.34
C GLU A 54 1.56 -25.11 5.55
N ILE A 55 0.90 -24.47 4.59
CA ILE A 55 -0.09 -25.12 3.72
C ILE A 55 0.59 -26.10 2.76
N VAL A 56 1.69 -25.69 2.13
CA VAL A 56 2.46 -26.55 1.20
C VAL A 56 3.07 -27.74 1.94
N GLU A 57 3.62 -27.53 3.14
CA GLU A 57 4.16 -28.59 3.99
C GLU A 57 3.06 -29.57 4.41
N LYS A 58 1.87 -29.09 4.78
CA LYS A 58 0.71 -29.95 5.06
C LYS A 58 0.23 -30.70 3.82
N ILE A 59 0.26 -30.09 2.63
CA ILE A 59 -0.10 -30.75 1.37
C ILE A 59 0.91 -31.84 1.04
N LEU A 60 2.21 -31.56 1.10
CA LEU A 60 3.27 -32.53 0.83
C LEU A 60 3.21 -33.71 1.81
N VAL A 61 3.05 -33.45 3.12
CA VAL A 61 2.95 -34.52 4.12
C VAL A 61 1.74 -35.44 3.89
N VAL A 62 0.67 -34.95 3.27
CA VAL A 62 -0.55 -35.72 3.00
C VAL A 62 -0.51 -36.38 1.61
N ALA A 63 0.10 -35.73 0.62
CA ALA A 63 0.09 -36.16 -0.78
C ALA A 63 1.27 -37.08 -1.15
N ASP A 64 2.45 -36.82 -0.59
CA ASP A 64 3.71 -37.51 -0.90
C ASP A 64 3.79 -38.83 -0.12
N ASN A 65 3.18 -39.88 -0.69
CA ASN A 65 3.10 -41.19 -0.05
C ASN A 65 4.42 -41.96 -0.16
N ASN A 66 5.19 -41.68 -1.22
CA ASN A 66 6.46 -42.35 -1.50
C ASN A 66 7.67 -41.65 -0.80
N LYS A 67 7.45 -40.45 -0.23
CA LYS A 67 8.41 -39.59 0.47
C LYS A 67 9.59 -39.14 -0.39
N ASP A 68 9.35 -38.94 -1.68
CA ASP A 68 10.38 -38.47 -2.62
C ASP A 68 10.51 -36.94 -2.66
N GLY A 69 9.66 -36.23 -1.90
CA GLY A 69 9.64 -34.77 -1.80
C GLY A 69 8.96 -34.10 -3.00
N LYS A 70 8.28 -34.86 -3.86
CA LYS A 70 7.54 -34.40 -5.03
C LYS A 70 6.16 -35.05 -5.07
N ILE A 71 5.27 -34.53 -5.90
CA ILE A 71 3.92 -35.08 -6.07
C ILE A 71 3.78 -35.56 -7.51
N SER A 72 3.65 -36.88 -7.68
CA SER A 72 3.31 -37.47 -8.99
C SER A 72 1.85 -37.21 -9.36
N PHE A 73 1.50 -37.37 -10.65
CA PHE A 73 0.12 -37.22 -11.09
C PHE A 73 -0.86 -38.16 -10.35
N GLU A 74 -0.43 -39.38 -10.06
CA GLU A 74 -1.22 -40.39 -9.34
C GLU A 74 -1.47 -40.00 -7.87
N GLU A 75 -0.48 -39.39 -7.22
CA GLU A 75 -0.60 -38.82 -5.88
C GLU A 75 -1.45 -37.55 -5.86
N PHE A 76 -1.32 -36.70 -6.89
CA PHE A 76 -2.15 -35.52 -7.06
C PHE A 76 -3.64 -35.86 -7.23
N VAL A 77 -3.95 -36.88 -8.03
CA VAL A 77 -5.32 -37.40 -8.20
C VAL A 77 -5.85 -37.96 -6.87
N SER A 78 -5.02 -38.69 -6.13
CA SER A 78 -5.38 -39.26 -4.82
C SER A 78 -5.66 -38.16 -3.77
N LEU A 79 -4.79 -37.14 -3.71
CA LEU A 79 -4.96 -35.94 -2.89
C LEU A 79 -6.28 -35.22 -3.21
N MET A 80 -6.57 -35.02 -4.48
CA MET A 80 -7.78 -34.32 -4.93
C MET A 80 -9.06 -35.11 -4.66
N GLN A 81 -9.00 -36.45 -4.58
CA GLN A 81 -10.11 -37.29 -4.14
C GLN A 81 -10.33 -37.22 -2.63
N GLU A 82 -9.27 -37.28 -1.83
CA GLU A 82 -9.36 -37.23 -0.37
C GLU A 82 -9.84 -35.85 0.14
N LEU A 83 -9.43 -34.78 -0.56
CA LEU A 83 -9.79 -33.39 -0.26
C LEU A 83 -11.20 -32.96 -0.73
N LYS A 84 -11.95 -33.81 -1.46
CA LYS A 84 -13.38 -33.53 -1.77
C LYS A 84 -14.26 -33.39 -0.50
N SER A 85 -13.74 -33.72 0.68
CA SER A 85 -14.44 -33.68 1.97
C SER A 85 -14.03 -32.53 2.93
N LYS A 86 -13.07 -31.65 2.57
CA LYS A 86 -12.53 -30.60 3.47
C LYS A 86 -12.37 -29.24 2.77
N ASP A 87 -12.48 -28.13 3.52
CA ASP A 87 -12.48 -26.72 3.06
C ASP A 87 -11.24 -26.29 2.23
N ILE A 88 -10.16 -27.07 2.27
CA ILE A 88 -8.90 -26.80 1.57
C ILE A 88 -9.05 -26.92 0.04
N SER A 89 -9.94 -27.78 -0.47
CA SER A 89 -10.09 -27.99 -1.93
C SER A 89 -10.73 -26.81 -2.66
N LYS A 90 -11.60 -26.05 -1.99
CA LYS A 90 -12.25 -24.86 -2.58
C LYS A 90 -11.24 -23.75 -2.83
N THR A 91 -10.31 -23.54 -1.91
CA THR A 91 -9.23 -22.56 -2.03
C THR A 91 -8.25 -22.97 -3.14
N PHE A 92 -7.81 -24.23 -3.15
CA PHE A 92 -6.86 -24.73 -4.16
C PHE A 92 -7.43 -24.68 -5.59
N ARG A 93 -8.70 -25.07 -5.80
CA ARG A 93 -9.35 -24.97 -7.13
C ARG A 93 -9.55 -23.53 -7.60
N LYS A 94 -9.89 -22.61 -6.69
CA LYS A 94 -10.06 -21.18 -7.01
C LYS A 94 -8.74 -20.54 -7.48
N ILE A 95 -7.61 -21.02 -6.96
CA ILE A 95 -6.26 -20.57 -7.33
C ILE A 95 -5.92 -21.00 -8.77
N ILE A 96 -6.13 -22.27 -9.10
CA ILE A 96 -5.82 -22.83 -10.42
C ILE A 96 -6.63 -22.14 -11.53
N ASN A 97 -7.90 -21.82 -11.26
CA ASN A 97 -8.77 -21.14 -12.23
C ASN A 97 -8.43 -19.66 -12.43
N LYS A 98 -7.68 -19.02 -11.52
CA LYS A 98 -7.33 -17.58 -11.61
C LYS A 98 -6.19 -17.30 -12.60
N ARG A 99 -5.46 -18.34 -13.05
CA ARG A 99 -4.31 -18.23 -13.96
C ARG A 99 -4.69 -17.97 -15.43
N GLU A 100 -5.97 -18.02 -15.79
CA GLU A 100 -6.43 -17.88 -17.20
C GLU A 100 -6.28 -16.46 -17.80
N GLY A 101 -5.96 -15.43 -17.02
CA GLY A 101 -5.94 -14.02 -17.46
C GLY A 101 -4.57 -13.36 -17.63
N ILE A 102 -3.45 -14.09 -17.46
CA ILE A 102 -2.10 -13.50 -17.40
C ILE A 102 -1.30 -13.91 -18.65
N THR A 103 -0.92 -12.96 -19.50
CA THR A 103 -0.03 -13.23 -20.64
C THR A 103 1.39 -13.50 -20.14
N ALA A 104 1.79 -14.77 -20.13
CA ALA A 104 3.17 -15.19 -19.91
C ALA A 104 3.98 -15.03 -21.22
N ILE A 105 4.89 -14.06 -21.27
CA ILE A 105 5.87 -13.97 -22.35
C ILE A 105 7.06 -14.85 -21.97
N GLY A 106 7.10 -16.05 -22.56
CA GLY A 106 8.25 -16.95 -22.49
C GLY A 106 9.39 -16.43 -23.39
N GLY A 107 10.54 -16.16 -22.78
CA GLY A 107 11.78 -15.84 -23.47
C GLY A 107 12.83 -16.92 -23.17
N THR A 108 13.13 -17.73 -24.18
CA THR A 108 14.15 -18.78 -24.17
C THR A 108 15.56 -18.20 -24.27
N SER A 109 16.34 -18.25 -23.20
CA SER A 109 17.79 -18.46 -23.29
C SER A 109 18.39 -18.72 -21.91
N SER A 110 19.03 -19.87 -21.82
CA SER A 110 19.86 -20.33 -20.71
C SER A 110 20.95 -19.30 -20.39
N ILE A 111 21.19 -19.11 -19.08
CA ILE A 111 22.15 -18.20 -18.42
C ILE A 111 21.51 -16.88 -17.99
N SER A 112 20.88 -16.87 -16.81
CA SER A 112 20.95 -15.83 -15.77
C SER A 112 19.98 -16.19 -14.65
N SER A 113 20.50 -16.37 -13.44
CA SER A 113 19.76 -16.56 -12.20
C SER A 113 19.10 -15.24 -11.75
N GLU A 114 18.03 -14.85 -12.42
CA GLU A 114 17.08 -13.79 -12.02
C GLU A 114 15.80 -14.00 -12.84
N GLY A 115 14.82 -14.69 -12.26
CA GLY A 115 13.67 -15.19 -13.01
C GLY A 115 12.40 -15.25 -12.17
N THR A 116 12.09 -14.20 -11.42
CA THR A 116 10.73 -14.04 -10.90
C THR A 116 9.92 -13.32 -11.98
N GLN A 117 9.09 -14.08 -12.71
CA GLN A 117 8.15 -13.53 -13.67
C GLN A 117 7.05 -12.77 -12.92
N HIS A 118 7.19 -11.45 -12.83
CA HIS A 118 6.17 -10.60 -12.25
C HIS A 118 5.25 -10.06 -13.34
N SER A 119 4.02 -10.58 -13.39
CA SER A 119 2.92 -10.01 -14.17
C SER A 119 2.54 -8.64 -13.63
N TYR A 120 2.19 -7.71 -14.52
CA TYR A 120 1.72 -6.37 -14.16
C TYR A 120 0.41 -6.08 -14.90
N SER A 121 -0.46 -5.25 -14.31
CA SER A 121 -1.76 -4.93 -14.92
C SER A 121 -1.60 -3.89 -16.02
N GLU A 122 -2.03 -4.25 -17.23
CA GLU A 122 -2.08 -3.35 -18.38
C GLU A 122 -3.11 -2.24 -18.15
N GLU A 123 -4.20 -2.55 -17.45
CA GLU A 123 -5.24 -1.60 -17.06
C GLU A 123 -4.67 -0.51 -16.14
N GLU A 124 -3.91 -0.90 -15.11
CA GLU A 124 -3.22 0.03 -14.21
C GLU A 124 -2.24 0.93 -14.97
N LYS A 125 -1.47 0.36 -15.90
CA LYS A 125 -0.54 1.14 -16.74
C LYS A 125 -1.28 2.21 -17.55
N VAL A 126 -2.34 1.82 -18.25
CA VAL A 126 -3.15 2.74 -19.08
C VAL A 126 -3.73 3.86 -18.21
N ALA A 127 -4.30 3.51 -17.06
CA ALA A 127 -4.87 4.45 -16.10
C ALA A 127 -3.83 5.48 -15.60
N PHE A 128 -2.65 5.00 -15.18
CA PHE A 128 -1.60 5.87 -14.66
C PHE A 128 -1.02 6.77 -15.74
N VAL A 129 -0.77 6.26 -16.95
CA VAL A 129 -0.28 7.09 -18.07
C VAL A 129 -1.26 8.23 -18.38
N ASN A 130 -2.55 7.93 -18.48
CA ASN A 130 -3.56 8.94 -18.76
C ASN A 130 -3.63 10.01 -17.65
N TRP A 131 -3.54 9.58 -16.39
CA TRP A 131 -3.51 10.49 -15.25
C TRP A 131 -2.27 11.38 -15.25
N ILE A 132 -1.08 10.79 -15.43
CA ILE A 132 0.20 11.52 -15.46
C ILE A 132 0.21 12.55 -16.60
N ASN A 133 -0.26 12.15 -17.79
CA ASN A 133 -0.34 13.03 -18.94
C ASN A 133 -1.19 14.28 -18.67
N LYS A 134 -2.31 14.11 -17.95
CA LYS A 134 -3.20 15.21 -17.57
C LYS A 134 -2.61 16.05 -16.44
N ALA A 135 -2.06 15.41 -15.42
CA ALA A 135 -1.58 16.09 -14.22
C ALA A 135 -0.29 16.91 -14.46
N LEU A 136 0.57 16.45 -15.37
CA LEU A 136 1.85 17.10 -15.70
C LEU A 136 1.84 17.76 -17.09
N GLU A 137 0.67 17.98 -17.69
CA GLU A 137 0.53 18.59 -19.03
C GLU A 137 1.23 19.96 -19.11
N SER A 138 1.14 20.75 -18.04
CA SER A 138 1.72 22.09 -17.95
C SER A 138 3.13 22.15 -17.37
N ASP A 139 3.70 21.02 -16.90
CA ASP A 139 5.01 21.03 -16.25
C ASP A 139 6.14 21.26 -17.28
N PRO A 140 7.00 22.28 -17.09
CA PRO A 140 8.03 22.65 -18.07
C PRO A 140 9.13 21.60 -18.25
N ASP A 141 9.43 20.82 -17.20
CA ASP A 141 10.52 19.83 -17.22
C ASP A 141 10.06 18.52 -17.88
N CYS A 142 8.78 18.18 -17.75
CA CYS A 142 8.18 16.97 -18.34
C CYS A 142 7.67 17.14 -19.78
N LYS A 143 7.73 18.35 -20.39
CA LYS A 143 7.25 18.60 -21.77
C LYS A 143 7.81 17.69 -22.85
N HIS A 144 9.01 17.16 -22.65
CA HIS A 144 9.67 16.28 -23.60
C HIS A 144 9.21 14.81 -23.49
N LEU A 145 8.51 14.46 -22.40
CA LEU A 145 8.00 13.13 -22.09
C LEU A 145 6.48 13.04 -22.30
N ILE A 146 5.76 14.14 -22.05
CA ILE A 146 4.30 14.22 -22.08
C ILE A 146 3.82 14.74 -23.46
N PRO A 147 2.82 14.11 -24.11
CA PRO A 147 2.08 12.95 -23.65
C PRO A 147 2.78 11.61 -23.94
N MET A 148 2.80 10.73 -22.94
CA MET A 148 3.17 9.32 -23.08
C MET A 148 2.05 8.51 -23.72
N ASN A 149 2.39 7.43 -24.42
CA ASN A 149 1.41 6.54 -25.04
C ASN A 149 0.98 5.44 -24.04
N PRO A 150 -0.30 5.37 -23.65
CA PRO A 150 -0.77 4.39 -22.67
C PRO A 150 -0.68 2.93 -23.15
N ASN A 151 -0.57 2.70 -24.46
CA ASN A 151 -0.60 1.36 -25.05
C ASN A 151 0.78 0.74 -25.27
N ASP A 152 1.87 1.42 -24.89
CA ASP A 152 3.23 0.92 -25.07
C ASP A 152 4.08 1.03 -23.79
N GLY A 153 5.38 0.70 -23.89
CA GLY A 153 6.34 0.81 -22.79
C GLY A 153 6.91 2.22 -22.58
N SER A 154 6.26 3.28 -23.06
CA SER A 154 6.71 4.67 -22.88
C SER A 154 6.76 5.08 -21.41
N LEU A 155 5.81 4.62 -20.59
CA LEU A 155 5.81 4.87 -19.14
C LEU A 155 7.14 4.46 -18.50
N PHE A 156 7.54 3.21 -18.69
CA PHE A 156 8.74 2.64 -18.07
C PHE A 156 10.03 3.33 -18.52
N ARG A 157 10.09 3.75 -19.79
CA ARG A 157 11.23 4.51 -20.31
C ARG A 157 11.29 5.94 -19.80
N SER A 158 10.14 6.57 -19.60
CA SER A 158 10.04 7.98 -19.18
C SER A 158 10.39 8.21 -17.71
N LEU A 159 10.46 7.14 -16.91
CA LEU A 159 10.83 7.20 -15.49
C LEU A 159 12.32 6.92 -15.27
N ALA A 160 13.03 6.47 -16.31
CA ALA A 160 14.41 5.98 -16.20
C ALA A 160 15.42 7.08 -15.84
N ASP A 161 15.09 8.36 -16.01
CA ASP A 161 15.92 9.50 -15.62
C ASP A 161 15.62 10.06 -14.22
N GLY A 162 14.56 9.58 -13.58
CA GLY A 162 14.09 10.00 -12.26
C GLY A 162 13.39 11.36 -12.19
N ILE A 163 13.35 12.15 -13.28
CA ILE A 163 12.74 13.49 -13.26
C ILE A 163 11.23 13.37 -13.07
N LEU A 164 10.59 12.52 -13.88
CA LEU A 164 9.16 12.28 -13.81
C LEU A 164 8.73 11.79 -12.41
N LEU A 165 9.50 10.87 -11.81
CA LEU A 165 9.22 10.40 -10.44
C LEU A 165 9.33 11.52 -9.40
N CYS A 166 10.36 12.37 -9.48
CA CYS A 166 10.51 13.49 -8.56
C CYS A 166 9.33 14.48 -8.65
N LYS A 167 8.88 14.77 -9.88
CA LYS A 167 7.72 15.65 -10.12
C LYS A 167 6.43 15.05 -9.59
N MET A 168 6.23 13.75 -9.78
CA MET A 168 5.10 13.01 -9.24
C MET A 168 5.06 13.06 -7.71
N ILE A 169 6.20 12.96 -7.04
CA ILE A 169 6.27 13.05 -5.57
C ILE A 169 5.84 14.44 -5.10
N ASN A 170 6.34 15.51 -5.73
CA ASN A 170 5.92 16.88 -5.40
C ASN A 170 4.46 17.17 -5.74
N LEU A 171 3.91 16.50 -6.76
CA LEU A 171 2.50 16.59 -7.10
C LEU A 171 1.63 15.95 -6.00
N SER A 172 2.08 14.83 -5.43
CA SER A 172 1.37 14.13 -4.36
C SER A 172 1.52 14.77 -2.98
N GLU A 173 2.73 15.21 -2.64
CA GLU A 173 3.02 15.94 -1.40
C GLU A 173 3.93 17.14 -1.75
N PRO A 174 3.35 18.35 -1.85
CA PRO A 174 4.10 19.56 -2.20
C PRO A 174 5.30 19.81 -1.29
N ASP A 175 6.34 20.44 -1.85
CA ASP A 175 7.59 20.80 -1.16
C ASP A 175 8.41 19.62 -0.58
N THR A 176 8.11 18.37 -0.96
CA THR A 176 8.89 17.19 -0.56
C THR A 176 10.30 17.19 -1.16
N ILE A 177 10.41 17.56 -2.43
CA ILE A 177 11.67 17.63 -3.18
C ILE A 177 11.90 19.08 -3.58
N ASP A 178 13.03 19.63 -3.13
CA ASP A 178 13.53 20.87 -3.70
C ASP A 178 13.93 20.63 -5.16
N GLU A 179 13.17 21.22 -6.09
CA GLU A 179 13.40 21.01 -7.51
C GLU A 179 14.79 21.41 -8.01
N ARG A 180 15.52 22.24 -7.24
CA ARG A 180 16.90 22.64 -7.56
C ARG A 180 17.88 21.48 -7.40
N ALA A 181 17.54 20.48 -6.58
CA ALA A 181 18.33 19.27 -6.40
C ALA A 181 18.15 18.27 -7.54
N ILE A 182 17.14 18.44 -8.39
CA ILE A 182 16.89 17.54 -9.53
C ILE A 182 17.86 17.91 -10.66
N ASN A 183 18.64 16.93 -11.11
CA ASN A 183 19.48 17.09 -12.30
C ASN A 183 18.60 17.08 -13.55
N LYS A 184 18.40 18.26 -14.17
CA LYS A 184 17.49 18.44 -15.33
C LYS A 184 18.21 18.55 -16.69
N LYS A 185 19.54 18.70 -16.72
CA LYS A 185 20.32 18.97 -17.96
C LYS A 185 21.54 18.07 -18.05
N LYS A 186 21.86 17.61 -19.28
CA LYS A 186 23.05 16.78 -19.61
C LYS A 186 23.19 15.58 -18.67
N LEU A 187 22.15 14.75 -18.66
CA LEU A 187 22.08 13.56 -17.82
C LEU A 187 23.20 12.58 -18.15
N THR A 188 24.06 12.34 -17.16
CA THR A 188 25.04 11.25 -17.15
C THR A 188 24.46 10.05 -16.40
N PRO A 189 25.03 8.84 -16.56
CA PRO A 189 24.62 7.68 -15.76
C PRO A 189 24.67 7.94 -14.24
N PHE A 190 25.60 8.79 -13.79
CA PHE A 190 25.74 9.16 -12.39
C PHE A 190 24.60 10.08 -11.93
N THR A 191 24.34 11.17 -12.64
CA THR A 191 23.27 12.13 -12.27
C THR A 191 21.87 11.52 -12.38
N VAL A 192 21.67 10.54 -13.28
CA VAL A 192 20.44 9.74 -13.33
C VAL A 192 20.27 8.91 -12.06
N SER A 193 21.35 8.25 -11.61
CA SER A 193 21.33 7.52 -10.34
C SER A 193 21.05 8.45 -9.16
N GLU A 194 21.60 9.67 -9.16
CA GLU A 194 21.28 10.68 -8.13
C GLU A 194 19.80 11.05 -8.13
N ASN A 195 19.20 11.33 -9.30
CA ASN A 195 17.77 11.63 -9.40
C ASN A 195 16.89 10.48 -8.90
N LEU A 196 17.22 9.24 -9.28
CA LEU A 196 16.44 8.05 -8.88
C LEU A 196 16.55 7.77 -7.39
N ASN A 197 17.74 7.94 -6.79
CA ASN A 197 17.92 7.84 -5.35
C ASN A 197 17.20 8.97 -4.61
N LEU A 198 17.22 10.19 -5.15
CA LEU A 198 16.44 11.31 -4.62
C LEU A 198 14.95 10.94 -4.62
N ALA A 199 14.42 10.47 -5.74
CA ALA A 199 13.02 10.02 -5.83
C ALA A 199 12.69 8.90 -4.84
N LEU A 200 13.52 7.86 -4.71
CA LEU A 200 13.30 6.75 -3.78
C LEU A 200 13.29 7.21 -2.31
N ASN A 201 14.25 8.04 -1.93
CA ASN A 201 14.34 8.57 -0.56
C ASN A 201 13.16 9.50 -0.26
N SER A 202 12.74 10.31 -1.23
CA SER A 202 11.60 11.20 -1.08
C SER A 202 10.27 10.44 -1.07
N ALA A 203 10.11 9.37 -1.85
CA ALA A 203 8.96 8.47 -1.77
C ALA A 203 8.90 7.78 -0.39
N SER A 204 10.03 7.33 0.15
CA SER A 204 10.12 6.82 1.52
C SER A 204 9.71 7.87 2.55
N ALA A 205 10.15 9.12 2.38
CA ALA A 205 9.84 10.21 3.30
C ALA A 205 8.34 10.56 3.37
N ILE A 206 7.58 10.30 2.29
CA ILE A 206 6.12 10.46 2.25
C ILE A 206 5.36 9.17 2.65
N GLY A 207 6.08 8.15 3.12
CA GLY A 207 5.49 6.92 3.66
C GLY A 207 5.21 5.83 2.61
N CYS A 208 5.82 5.89 1.42
CA CYS A 208 5.80 4.78 0.47
C CYS A 208 6.76 3.66 0.91
N THR A 209 6.33 2.42 0.73
CA THR A 209 7.16 1.23 0.94
C THR A 209 8.05 1.03 -0.28
N VAL A 210 9.33 1.42 -0.13
CA VAL A 210 10.37 1.29 -1.16
C VAL A 210 11.34 0.13 -0.90
N VAL A 211 11.02 -0.73 0.08
CA VAL A 211 11.84 -1.89 0.44
C VAL A 211 11.93 -2.82 -0.77
N ASN A 212 13.16 -3.20 -1.16
CA ASN A 212 13.49 -3.98 -2.36
C ASN A 212 13.31 -3.24 -3.71
N ILE A 213 13.31 -1.91 -3.73
CA ILE A 213 13.36 -1.13 -4.97
C ILE A 213 14.67 -0.33 -5.03
N GLY A 214 15.56 -0.69 -5.95
CA GLY A 214 16.80 0.04 -6.19
C GLY A 214 16.68 1.05 -7.33
N ALA A 215 17.60 2.03 -7.35
CA ALA A 215 17.70 2.98 -8.45
C ALA A 215 17.91 2.28 -9.81
N GLN A 216 18.65 1.16 -9.83
CA GLN A 216 18.86 0.38 -11.04
C GLN A 216 17.57 -0.27 -11.56
N ASP A 217 16.70 -0.75 -10.68
CA ASP A 217 15.42 -1.36 -11.05
C ASP A 217 14.48 -0.36 -11.74
N LEU A 218 14.47 0.88 -11.24
CA LEU A 218 13.71 1.99 -11.82
C LEU A 218 14.31 2.44 -13.15
N LYS A 219 15.64 2.48 -13.25
CA LYS A 219 16.35 2.82 -14.50
C LYS A 219 16.10 1.79 -15.60
N GLU A 220 16.03 0.51 -15.25
CA GLU A 220 15.67 -0.58 -16.17
C GLU A 220 14.17 -0.60 -16.50
N GLY A 221 13.36 0.15 -15.74
CA GLY A 221 11.93 0.24 -15.96
C GLY A 221 11.19 -1.05 -15.63
N LYS A 222 11.61 -1.79 -14.59
CA LYS A 222 10.98 -3.06 -14.19
C LYS A 222 9.48 -2.84 -13.91
N PRO A 223 8.55 -3.39 -14.72
CA PRO A 223 7.16 -2.94 -14.74
C PRO A 223 6.41 -3.01 -13.41
N HIS A 224 6.54 -4.12 -12.70
CA HIS A 224 5.87 -4.36 -11.42
C HIS A 224 6.34 -3.41 -10.30
N LEU A 225 7.66 -3.12 -10.24
CA LEU A 225 8.22 -2.19 -9.25
C LEU A 225 7.82 -0.76 -9.57
N VAL A 226 7.89 -0.38 -10.85
CA VAL A 226 7.50 0.94 -11.32
C VAL A 226 6.01 1.22 -11.05
N LEU A 227 5.12 0.31 -11.45
CA LEU A 227 3.68 0.49 -11.25
C LEU A 227 3.31 0.44 -9.78
N GLY A 228 3.95 -0.43 -8.99
CA GLY A 228 3.76 -0.49 -7.54
C GLY A 228 4.17 0.80 -6.84
N LEU A 229 5.31 1.39 -7.21
CA LEU A 229 5.78 2.67 -6.67
C LEU A 229 4.88 3.83 -7.11
N LEU A 230 4.54 3.91 -8.40
CA LEU A 230 3.64 4.94 -8.92
C LEU A 230 2.27 4.90 -8.24
N TRP A 231 1.70 3.72 -8.05
CA TRP A 231 0.43 3.57 -7.33
C TRP A 231 0.52 4.14 -5.92
N GLN A 232 1.58 3.83 -5.17
CA GLN A 232 1.77 4.35 -3.82
C GLN A 232 1.88 5.88 -3.82
N ILE A 233 2.66 6.46 -4.74
CA ILE A 233 2.80 7.92 -4.86
C ILE A 233 1.46 8.57 -5.21
N ILE A 234 0.74 8.05 -6.21
CA ILE A 234 -0.58 8.56 -6.61
C ILE A 234 -1.57 8.45 -5.44
N LYS A 235 -1.56 7.33 -4.71
CA LYS A 235 -2.44 7.10 -3.57
C LYS A 235 -2.21 8.12 -2.45
N VAL A 236 -0.95 8.46 -2.15
CA VAL A 236 -0.63 9.51 -1.16
C VAL A 236 -1.30 10.83 -1.54
N GLY A 237 -1.15 11.27 -2.79
CA GLY A 237 -1.74 12.53 -3.27
C GLY A 237 -3.26 12.52 -3.31
N LEU A 238 -3.87 11.40 -3.76
CA LEU A 238 -5.33 11.28 -3.79
C LEU A 238 -5.95 11.32 -2.39
N PHE A 239 -5.25 10.82 -1.38
CA PHE A 239 -5.78 10.67 -0.02
C PHE A 239 -5.39 11.81 0.91
N ALA A 240 -4.54 12.73 0.45
CA ALA A 240 -4.05 13.84 1.26
C ALA A 240 -5.17 14.68 1.88
N ASP A 241 -6.28 14.92 1.15
CA ASP A 241 -7.42 15.73 1.63
C ASP A 241 -8.57 14.90 2.22
N ILE A 242 -8.41 13.58 2.29
CA ILE A 242 -9.40 12.64 2.85
C ILE A 242 -9.04 12.40 4.32
N GLU A 243 -8.97 13.49 5.07
CA GLU A 243 -8.63 13.52 6.48
C GLU A 243 -9.45 14.63 7.15
N ILE A 244 -10.02 14.33 8.32
CA ILE A 244 -10.95 15.24 9.00
C ILE A 244 -10.24 16.53 9.44
N SER A 245 -8.95 16.45 9.81
CA SER A 245 -8.12 17.59 10.20
C SER A 245 -7.90 18.59 9.06
N ARG A 246 -7.95 18.14 7.80
CA ARG A 246 -7.81 18.97 6.59
C ARG A 246 -9.15 19.36 5.99
N ASN A 247 -10.15 18.50 6.12
CA ASN A 247 -11.49 18.72 5.60
C ASN A 247 -12.55 18.46 6.68
N GLU A 248 -12.86 19.51 7.44
CA GLU A 248 -13.85 19.47 8.54
C GLU A 248 -15.27 19.08 8.06
N ALA A 249 -15.57 19.19 6.77
CA ALA A 249 -16.86 18.77 6.24
C ALA A 249 -17.07 17.25 6.37
N LEU A 250 -16.00 16.47 6.51
CA LEU A 250 -16.06 15.03 6.77
C LEU A 250 -16.75 14.68 8.10
N ILE A 251 -16.87 15.62 9.03
CA ILE A 251 -17.60 15.41 10.29
C ILE A 251 -19.09 15.08 10.02
N ALA A 252 -19.64 15.52 8.88
CA ALA A 252 -20.99 15.17 8.46
C ALA A 252 -21.21 13.67 8.22
N LEU A 253 -20.13 12.88 8.16
CA LEU A 253 -20.19 11.42 7.98
C LEU A 253 -20.40 10.66 9.30
N LEU A 254 -20.38 11.34 10.45
CA LEU A 254 -20.59 10.73 11.76
C LEU A 254 -21.95 10.01 11.82
N ASN A 255 -21.96 8.78 12.33
CA ASN A 255 -23.21 8.02 12.50
C ASN A 255 -23.91 8.44 13.79
N GLU A 256 -25.20 8.16 13.89
CA GLU A 256 -25.95 8.37 15.13
C GLU A 256 -25.34 7.54 16.27
N GLY A 257 -24.87 8.24 17.32
CA GLY A 257 -24.28 7.63 18.52
C GLY A 257 -22.80 7.23 18.39
N GLU A 258 -22.13 7.61 17.30
CA GLU A 258 -20.68 7.45 17.15
C GLU A 258 -19.95 8.71 17.63
N GLU A 259 -18.80 8.52 18.29
CA GLU A 259 -17.94 9.61 18.74
C GLU A 259 -16.98 10.06 17.62
N LEU A 260 -16.57 11.34 17.62
CA LEU A 260 -15.66 11.89 16.61
C LEU A 260 -14.33 11.11 16.55
N GLU A 261 -13.82 10.66 17.70
CA GLU A 261 -12.59 9.88 17.81
C GLU A 261 -12.66 8.56 17.03
N GLU A 262 -13.83 7.92 16.95
CA GLU A 262 -14.02 6.69 16.19
C GLU A 262 -13.97 6.97 14.69
N LEU A 263 -14.57 8.07 14.24
CA LEU A 263 -14.51 8.51 12.84
C LEU A 263 -13.08 8.90 12.45
N MET A 264 -12.34 9.55 13.34
CA MET A 264 -10.93 9.91 13.14
C MET A 264 -10.03 8.70 13.00
N LYS A 265 -10.37 7.54 13.60
CA LYS A 265 -9.57 6.30 13.46
C LYS A 265 -9.75 5.60 12.12
N LEU A 266 -10.72 6.00 11.29
CA LEU A 266 -10.93 5.38 10.00
C LEU A 266 -9.79 5.69 9.04
N SER A 267 -9.43 4.70 8.22
CA SER A 267 -8.54 4.89 7.09
C SER A 267 -9.21 5.77 6.01
N PRO A 268 -8.44 6.41 5.12
CA PRO A 268 -9.01 7.17 4.00
C PRO A 268 -9.95 6.34 3.11
N GLU A 269 -9.70 5.03 2.99
CA GLU A 269 -10.51 4.10 2.20
C GLU A 269 -11.90 3.88 2.84
N GLU A 270 -11.93 3.75 4.16
CA GLU A 270 -13.16 3.62 4.94
C GLU A 270 -13.94 4.94 4.97
N LEU A 271 -13.26 6.08 5.07
CA LEU A 271 -13.88 7.40 4.95
C LEU A 271 -14.51 7.61 3.57
N LEU A 272 -13.84 7.21 2.49
CA LEU A 272 -14.43 7.26 1.14
C LEU A 272 -15.64 6.35 1.02
N LEU A 273 -15.57 5.13 1.55
CA LEU A 273 -16.71 4.20 1.52
C LEU A 273 -17.91 4.80 2.26
N ARG A 274 -17.64 5.43 3.40
CA ARG A 274 -18.64 6.12 4.20
C ARG A 274 -19.24 7.32 3.50
N TRP A 275 -18.41 8.12 2.83
CA TRP A 275 -18.83 9.24 1.99
C TRP A 275 -19.72 8.80 0.84
N VAL A 276 -19.36 7.73 0.12
CA VAL A 276 -20.22 7.17 -0.93
C VAL A 276 -21.55 6.73 -0.36
N ASN A 277 -21.54 5.99 0.75
CA ASN A 277 -22.76 5.50 1.40
C ASN A 277 -23.65 6.62 1.94
N TYR A 278 -23.08 7.71 2.43
CA TYR A 278 -23.81 8.91 2.82
C TYR A 278 -24.64 9.45 1.64
N HIS A 279 -24.00 9.63 0.48
CA HIS A 279 -24.68 10.12 -0.72
C HIS A 279 -25.67 9.11 -1.32
N LEU A 280 -25.34 7.82 -1.32
CA LEU A 280 -26.26 6.77 -1.77
C LEU A 280 -27.52 6.71 -0.91
N THR A 281 -27.38 6.80 0.41
CA THR A 281 -28.51 6.83 1.35
C THR A 281 -29.38 8.06 1.12
N ASN A 282 -28.77 9.23 0.90
CA ASN A 282 -29.49 10.46 0.55
C ASN A 282 -30.19 10.38 -0.82
N ALA A 283 -29.73 9.51 -1.72
CA ALA A 283 -30.39 9.20 -2.98
C ALA A 283 -31.51 8.15 -2.85
N GLY A 284 -31.72 7.58 -1.66
CA GLY A 284 -32.63 6.46 -1.44
C GLY A 284 -32.15 5.16 -2.08
N TRP A 285 -30.85 5.00 -2.30
CA TRP A 285 -30.21 3.81 -2.87
C TRP A 285 -29.55 2.94 -1.80
N ASN A 286 -29.27 1.68 -2.14
CA ASN A 286 -28.61 0.74 -1.24
C ASN A 286 -27.13 1.11 -1.03
N THR A 287 -26.63 0.88 0.17
CA THR A 287 -25.21 1.06 0.50
C THR A 287 -24.34 -0.02 -0.13
N ILE A 288 -23.06 0.30 -0.30
CA ILE A 288 -22.00 -0.59 -0.79
C ILE A 288 -21.01 -0.88 0.34
N ASN A 289 -20.30 -2.01 0.23
CA ASN A 289 -19.30 -2.44 1.22
C ASN A 289 -17.88 -2.51 0.64
N ASN A 290 -17.73 -2.34 -0.68
CA ASN A 290 -16.43 -2.40 -1.34
C ASN A 290 -16.47 -1.71 -2.72
N PHE A 291 -15.31 -1.25 -3.21
CA PHE A 291 -15.13 -0.68 -4.55
C PHE A 291 -14.79 -1.74 -5.60
N SER A 292 -15.31 -2.96 -5.44
CA SER A 292 -15.09 -4.07 -6.39
C SER A 292 -16.43 -4.63 -6.88
N GLN A 293 -16.98 -5.67 -6.24
CA GLN A 293 -18.22 -6.33 -6.66
C GLN A 293 -19.43 -5.40 -6.62
N ASP A 294 -19.53 -4.53 -5.61
CA ASP A 294 -20.74 -3.75 -5.37
C ASP A 294 -20.91 -2.58 -6.35
N ILE A 295 -19.88 -2.28 -7.15
CA ILE A 295 -19.87 -1.18 -8.12
C ILE A 295 -19.81 -1.65 -9.59
N LYS A 296 -19.68 -2.96 -9.85
CA LYS A 296 -19.46 -3.50 -11.22
C LYS A 296 -20.56 -3.15 -12.20
N ASP A 297 -21.77 -3.04 -11.66
CA ASP A 297 -22.96 -2.76 -12.42
C ASP A 297 -23.12 -1.25 -12.70
N SER A 298 -22.22 -0.38 -12.20
CA SER A 298 -22.25 1.08 -12.35
C SER A 298 -23.49 1.79 -11.79
N ARG A 299 -24.43 1.10 -11.16
CA ARG A 299 -25.69 1.72 -10.68
C ARG A 299 -25.45 2.64 -9.50
N ALA A 300 -24.63 2.19 -8.55
CA ALA A 300 -24.21 3.02 -7.43
C ALA A 300 -23.53 4.32 -7.94
N TYR A 301 -22.68 4.22 -8.97
CA TYR A 301 -22.03 5.40 -9.54
C TYR A 301 -22.99 6.41 -10.17
N PHE A 302 -24.05 5.97 -10.86
CA PHE A 302 -25.06 6.91 -11.38
C PHE A 302 -25.73 7.71 -10.26
N HIS A 303 -26.11 7.05 -9.16
CA HIS A 303 -26.70 7.74 -8.01
C HIS A 303 -25.72 8.68 -7.32
N LEU A 304 -24.47 8.25 -7.15
CA LEU A 304 -23.40 9.07 -6.58
C LEU A 304 -23.16 10.33 -7.42
N LEU A 305 -22.92 10.17 -8.73
CA LEU A 305 -22.69 11.28 -9.66
C LEU A 305 -23.84 12.29 -9.63
N ASN A 306 -25.09 11.82 -9.62
CA ASN A 306 -26.26 12.68 -9.55
C ASN A 306 -26.39 13.44 -8.22
N GLN A 307 -25.88 12.89 -7.11
CA GLN A 307 -25.90 13.58 -5.82
C GLN A 307 -24.82 14.65 -5.70
N ILE A 308 -23.61 14.35 -6.17
CA ILE A 308 -22.45 15.24 -6.05
C ILE A 308 -22.40 16.31 -7.15
N ALA A 309 -23.16 16.13 -8.23
CA ALA A 309 -23.20 17.14 -9.29
C ALA A 309 -23.76 18.48 -8.77
N PRO A 310 -23.14 19.62 -9.13
CA PRO A 310 -23.62 20.95 -8.74
C PRO A 310 -25.07 21.18 -9.19
N LYS A 311 -25.98 21.32 -8.20
CA LYS A 311 -27.38 21.68 -8.42
C LYS A 311 -27.50 23.21 -8.49
N SER A 312 -28.46 23.71 -9.27
CA SER A 312 -28.67 25.12 -9.62
C SER A 312 -28.86 26.12 -8.47
N ASP A 313 -28.80 25.66 -7.22
CA ASP A 313 -29.26 26.39 -6.04
C ASP A 313 -28.09 26.98 -5.22
N ARG A 314 -26.86 27.03 -5.75
CA ARG A 314 -25.67 27.61 -5.09
C ARG A 314 -24.89 28.58 -5.97
N GLU A 315 -24.23 29.54 -5.32
CA GLU A 315 -23.48 30.67 -5.92
C GLU A 315 -22.24 30.27 -6.73
N ASP A 316 -21.85 28.99 -6.74
CA ASP A 316 -20.64 28.49 -7.39
C ASP A 316 -20.94 27.73 -8.70
N GLY A 317 -21.15 28.49 -9.77
CA GLY A 317 -21.03 27.99 -11.14
C GLY A 317 -22.28 27.41 -11.81
N PRO A 318 -22.17 27.02 -13.09
CA PRO A 318 -23.29 26.50 -13.85
C PRO A 318 -23.71 25.12 -13.35
N ALA A 319 -25.01 24.89 -13.21
CA ALA A 319 -25.56 23.58 -12.86
C ALA A 319 -25.16 22.51 -13.88
N ILE A 320 -24.71 21.36 -13.40
CA ILE A 320 -24.34 20.23 -14.26
C ILE A 320 -25.40 19.14 -14.07
N ALA A 321 -26.23 18.94 -15.09
CA ALA A 321 -27.26 17.90 -15.07
C ALA A 321 -26.67 16.55 -15.48
N ILE A 322 -26.85 15.54 -14.63
CA ILE A 322 -26.51 14.15 -14.90
C ILE A 322 -27.67 13.47 -15.63
N ASP A 323 -27.38 12.85 -16.77
CA ASP A 323 -28.35 12.06 -17.52
C ASP A 323 -28.41 10.62 -16.99
N LEU A 324 -29.57 10.24 -16.45
CA LEU A 324 -29.84 8.90 -15.95
C LEU A 324 -30.40 7.95 -17.03
N SER A 325 -30.50 8.37 -18.29
CA SER A 325 -31.01 7.52 -19.39
C SER A 325 -30.22 6.22 -19.53
N GLY A 326 -28.90 6.28 -19.32
CA GLY A 326 -27.99 5.13 -19.34
C GLY A 326 -28.16 4.15 -18.17
N PHE A 327 -28.85 4.54 -17.09
CA PHE A 327 -29.01 3.71 -15.88
C PHE A 327 -29.71 2.38 -16.14
N ASN A 328 -30.68 2.36 -17.06
CA ASN A 328 -31.47 1.16 -17.38
C ASN A 328 -30.88 0.34 -18.55
N GLU A 329 -29.72 0.71 -19.07
CA GLU A 329 -29.00 -0.08 -20.07
C GLU A 329 -28.73 -1.49 -19.52
N LYS A 330 -29.01 -2.53 -20.31
CA LYS A 330 -28.90 -3.92 -19.86
C LYS A 330 -27.46 -4.42 -19.91
N ASN A 331 -26.66 -3.89 -20.83
CA ASN A 331 -25.26 -4.28 -20.97
C ASN A 331 -24.39 -3.45 -20.02
N ASP A 332 -23.76 -4.12 -19.05
CA ASP A 332 -22.95 -3.46 -18.00
C ASP A 332 -21.80 -2.62 -18.57
N LEU A 333 -21.15 -3.08 -19.65
CA LEU A 333 -20.05 -2.35 -20.29
C LEU A 333 -20.53 -1.06 -20.95
N LYS A 334 -21.69 -1.10 -21.63
CA LYS A 334 -22.32 0.11 -22.18
C LYS A 334 -22.79 1.05 -21.08
N ARG A 335 -23.38 0.50 -20.00
CA ARG A 335 -23.83 1.26 -18.84
C ARG A 335 -22.67 1.98 -18.14
N ALA A 336 -21.54 1.30 -17.94
CA ALA A 336 -20.31 1.89 -17.45
C ALA A 336 -19.78 2.99 -18.41
N GLY A 337 -19.89 2.77 -19.72
CA GLY A 337 -19.59 3.78 -20.73
C GLY A 337 -20.40 5.07 -20.57
N PHE A 338 -21.72 4.96 -20.39
CA PHE A 338 -22.58 6.11 -20.12
C PHE A 338 -22.23 6.78 -18.78
N MET A 339 -22.02 5.99 -17.72
CA MET A 339 -21.62 6.51 -16.41
C MET A 339 -20.33 7.35 -16.49
N LEU A 340 -19.33 6.89 -17.25
CA LEU A 340 -18.08 7.65 -17.42
C LEU A 340 -18.23 8.89 -18.30
N GLN A 341 -19.21 8.94 -19.21
CA GLN A 341 -19.55 10.17 -19.92
C GLN A 341 -20.15 11.21 -18.96
N GLU A 342 -20.96 10.77 -18.00
CA GLU A 342 -21.50 11.64 -16.95
C GLU A 342 -20.39 12.16 -16.01
N ALA A 343 -19.44 11.30 -15.64
CA ALA A 343 -18.26 11.71 -14.88
C ALA A 343 -17.36 12.71 -15.65
N ASP A 344 -17.34 12.63 -16.99
CA ASP A 344 -16.59 13.55 -17.85
C ASP A 344 -17.15 14.97 -17.81
N LYS A 345 -18.48 15.11 -17.70
CA LYS A 345 -19.14 16.42 -17.51
C LYS A 345 -18.68 17.12 -16.24
N LEU A 346 -18.33 16.35 -15.22
CA LEU A 346 -17.77 16.85 -13.96
C LEU A 346 -16.24 17.07 -14.03
N GLY A 347 -15.57 16.69 -15.13
CA GLY A 347 -14.12 16.71 -15.26
C GLY A 347 -13.40 15.56 -14.55
N CYS A 348 -14.15 14.56 -14.07
CA CYS A 348 -13.68 13.50 -13.18
C CYS A 348 -13.45 12.15 -13.86
N ARG A 349 -13.52 12.06 -15.20
CA ARG A 349 -13.25 10.83 -15.97
C ARG A 349 -11.75 10.50 -15.98
N GLN A 350 -11.27 9.92 -14.88
CA GLN A 350 -9.87 9.54 -14.69
C GLN A 350 -9.79 8.14 -14.06
N PHE A 351 -8.62 7.49 -14.16
CA PHE A 351 -8.29 6.16 -13.60
C PHE A 351 -9.03 4.93 -14.16
N VAL A 352 -10.30 5.02 -14.50
CA VAL A 352 -11.11 3.86 -14.92
C VAL A 352 -11.58 3.94 -16.36
N THR A 353 -11.56 2.80 -17.04
CA THR A 353 -12.29 2.54 -18.27
C THR A 353 -13.58 1.77 -17.99
N PRO A 354 -14.53 1.65 -18.95
CA PRO A 354 -15.72 0.83 -18.75
C PRO A 354 -15.40 -0.62 -18.38
N ALA A 355 -14.32 -1.17 -18.92
CA ALA A 355 -13.88 -2.53 -18.62
C ALA A 355 -13.37 -2.66 -17.17
N ASP A 356 -12.72 -1.63 -16.62
CA ASP A 356 -12.20 -1.63 -15.24
C ASP A 356 -13.30 -1.56 -14.19
N VAL A 357 -14.37 -0.83 -14.51
CA VAL A 357 -15.58 -0.79 -13.68
C VAL A 357 -16.25 -2.15 -13.67
N VAL A 358 -16.51 -2.73 -14.85
CA VAL A 358 -17.21 -4.02 -14.98
C VAL A 358 -16.37 -5.19 -14.47
N SER A 359 -15.04 -5.12 -14.56
CA SER A 359 -14.15 -6.13 -13.96
C SER A 359 -14.12 -6.00 -12.43
N GLY A 360 -14.45 -4.83 -11.89
CA GLY A 360 -14.43 -4.54 -10.46
C GLY A 360 -13.02 -4.37 -9.92
N ASN A 361 -12.12 -3.72 -10.68
CA ASN A 361 -10.74 -3.47 -10.24
C ASN A 361 -10.75 -2.55 -9.01
N PRO A 362 -10.39 -3.04 -7.80
CA PRO A 362 -10.57 -2.28 -6.57
C PRO A 362 -9.69 -1.03 -6.51
N LYS A 363 -8.46 -1.08 -7.04
CA LYS A 363 -7.53 0.05 -6.98
C LYS A 363 -7.98 1.19 -7.88
N LEU A 364 -8.34 0.87 -9.14
CA LEU A 364 -8.76 1.88 -10.10
C LEU A 364 -10.09 2.52 -9.71
N ASN A 365 -11.05 1.73 -9.23
CA ASN A 365 -12.34 2.24 -8.74
C ASN A 365 -12.17 3.09 -7.47
N LEU A 366 -11.28 2.71 -6.55
CA LEU A 366 -10.93 3.53 -5.39
C LEU A 366 -10.31 4.87 -5.80
N ALA A 367 -9.39 4.87 -6.76
CA ALA A 367 -8.78 6.10 -7.28
C ALA A 367 -9.80 7.00 -7.99
N PHE A 368 -10.72 6.42 -8.76
CA PHE A 368 -11.83 7.13 -9.37
C PHE A 368 -12.74 7.79 -8.32
N VAL A 369 -13.10 7.06 -7.26
CA VAL A 369 -13.91 7.58 -6.15
C VAL A 369 -13.20 8.69 -5.39
N ALA A 370 -11.90 8.53 -5.10
CA ALA A 370 -11.09 9.56 -4.47
C ALA A 370 -11.04 10.84 -5.31
N ASN A 371 -10.87 10.71 -6.63
CA ASN A 371 -10.91 11.84 -7.55
C ASN A 371 -12.27 12.55 -7.57
N LEU A 372 -13.38 11.80 -7.47
CA LEU A 372 -14.72 12.39 -7.32
C LEU A 372 -14.85 13.17 -6.01
N PHE A 373 -14.40 12.59 -4.89
CA PHE A 373 -14.42 13.26 -3.58
C PHE A 373 -13.59 14.55 -3.60
N ASN A 374 -12.36 14.52 -4.10
CA ASN A 374 -11.48 15.69 -4.13
C ASN A 374 -12.03 16.83 -5.01
N THR A 375 -12.85 16.50 -6.02
CA THR A 375 -13.45 17.51 -6.90
C THR A 375 -14.79 18.01 -6.37
N TYR A 376 -15.65 17.12 -5.86
CA TYR A 376 -16.99 17.43 -5.38
C TYR A 376 -17.31 16.67 -4.08
N PRO A 377 -16.80 17.11 -2.91
CA PRO A 377 -17.12 16.47 -1.63
C PRO A 377 -18.62 16.53 -1.31
N CYS A 378 -19.26 17.67 -1.62
CA CYS A 378 -20.69 17.93 -1.37
C CYS A 378 -21.13 17.66 0.08
N LEU A 379 -20.24 17.95 1.03
CA LEU A 379 -20.51 17.89 2.47
C LEU A 379 -20.58 19.30 3.05
N HIS A 380 -21.35 19.46 4.13
CA HIS A 380 -21.38 20.70 4.92
C HIS A 380 -20.97 20.37 6.33
N LYS A 381 -20.11 21.22 6.90
CA LYS A 381 -19.84 21.16 8.33
C LYS A 381 -21.16 21.28 9.09
N PRO A 382 -21.51 20.34 9.97
CA PRO A 382 -22.69 20.48 10.80
C PRO A 382 -22.51 21.66 11.77
N ASP A 383 -23.57 22.45 11.99
CA ASP A 383 -23.59 23.61 12.91
C ASP A 383 -23.47 23.22 14.40
N ASN A 384 -23.07 21.98 14.70
CA ASN A 384 -23.08 21.43 16.04
C ASN A 384 -21.93 22.01 16.88
N ASN A 385 -22.26 22.90 17.81
CA ASN A 385 -21.35 23.48 18.80
C ASN A 385 -20.81 22.47 19.84
N GLU A 386 -21.24 21.21 19.80
CA GLU A 386 -20.82 20.15 20.73
C GLU A 386 -19.52 19.45 20.31
N ILE A 387 -19.04 19.68 19.08
CA ILE A 387 -17.80 19.08 18.60
C ILE A 387 -16.63 19.90 19.15
N ASP A 388 -15.79 19.29 19.99
CA ASP A 388 -14.57 19.93 20.49
C ASP A 388 -13.58 20.11 19.34
N ILE A 389 -13.54 21.32 18.79
CA ILE A 389 -12.65 21.71 17.68
C ILE A 389 -11.17 21.53 18.07
N ASN A 390 -10.82 21.52 19.36
CA ASN A 390 -9.44 21.26 19.78
C ASN A 390 -9.01 19.80 19.51
N LEU A 391 -9.94 18.87 19.31
CA LEU A 391 -9.63 17.50 18.86
C LEU A 391 -9.21 17.44 17.38
N LEU A 392 -9.42 18.51 16.62
CA LEU A 392 -9.08 18.58 15.19
C LEU A 392 -7.65 19.08 14.95
N GLU A 393 -6.80 19.18 15.97
CA GLU A 393 -5.37 19.43 15.76
C GLU A 393 -4.82 18.36 14.83
N GLY A 394 -4.43 18.78 13.61
CA GLY A 394 -3.88 17.88 12.61
C GLY A 394 -2.55 17.28 13.05
N GLU A 395 -2.16 16.22 12.35
CA GLU A 395 -0.93 15.47 12.64
C GLU A 395 0.29 16.40 12.76
N SER A 396 1.00 16.31 13.89
CA SER A 396 2.21 17.09 14.10
C SER A 396 3.32 16.67 13.12
N LYS A 397 4.30 17.55 12.86
CA LYS A 397 5.45 17.19 12.00
C LYS A 397 6.20 15.97 12.53
N GLU A 398 6.29 15.81 13.84
CA GLU A 398 6.95 14.67 14.48
C GLU A 398 6.14 13.39 14.27
N GLU A 399 4.83 13.40 14.52
CA GLU A 399 3.93 12.27 14.26
C GLU A 399 4.03 11.80 12.80
N ARG A 400 3.93 12.73 11.85
CA ARG A 400 4.05 12.42 10.41
C ARG A 400 5.38 11.79 10.07
N THR A 401 6.47 12.33 10.64
CA THR A 401 7.82 11.80 10.42
C THR A 401 7.94 10.36 10.93
N PHE A 402 7.41 10.08 12.12
CA PHE A 402 7.44 8.72 12.68
C PHE A 402 6.54 7.75 11.92
N ARG A 403 5.32 8.17 11.56
CA ARG A 403 4.38 7.38 10.74
C ARG A 403 5.02 7.00 9.41
N ASN A 404 5.53 7.98 8.67
CA ASN A 404 6.17 7.75 7.38
C ASN A 404 7.42 6.87 7.51
N TRP A 405 8.24 7.08 8.55
CA TRP A 405 9.38 6.22 8.83
C TRP A 405 8.95 4.76 9.02
N MET A 406 7.98 4.47 9.89
CA MET A 406 7.52 3.10 10.12
C MET A 406 6.90 2.47 8.88
N ASN A 407 6.03 3.20 8.16
CA ASN A 407 5.43 2.73 6.91
C ASN A 407 6.49 2.43 5.84
N SER A 408 7.53 3.26 5.74
CA SER A 408 8.63 3.04 4.80
C SER A 408 9.43 1.76 5.08
N LEU A 409 9.44 1.28 6.32
CA LEU A 409 10.05 0.00 6.70
C LEU A 409 9.17 -1.21 6.33
N GLY A 410 7.95 -0.99 5.84
CA GLY A 410 7.04 -2.05 5.41
C GLY A 410 6.33 -2.78 6.55
N VAL A 411 6.02 -2.08 7.64
CA VAL A 411 5.19 -2.62 8.74
C VAL A 411 3.77 -2.97 8.26
N ASN A 412 3.13 -3.92 8.96
CA ASN A 412 1.78 -4.38 8.67
C ASN A 412 0.96 -4.55 9.95
N PRO A 413 -0.21 -3.91 10.13
CA PRO A 413 -0.93 -3.08 9.17
C PRO A 413 -0.21 -1.75 8.84
N TYR A 414 -0.62 -1.13 7.74
CA TYR A 414 -0.19 0.23 7.38
C TYR A 414 -0.71 1.21 8.43
N ILE A 415 0.14 2.13 8.87
CA ILE A 415 -0.19 3.08 9.93
C ILE A 415 -0.83 4.30 9.28
N ASN A 416 -2.10 4.50 9.56
CA ASN A 416 -2.83 5.73 9.24
C ASN A 416 -2.80 6.68 10.43
N HIS A 417 -3.03 6.15 11.65
CA HIS A 417 -3.17 6.92 12.87
C HIS A 417 -2.21 6.41 13.93
N LEU A 418 -1.13 7.17 14.19
CA LEU A 418 -0.02 6.74 15.02
C LEU A 418 -0.44 6.19 16.39
N TYR A 419 -1.39 6.84 17.06
CA TYR A 419 -1.78 6.45 18.41
C TYR A 419 -2.80 5.31 18.44
N GLY A 420 -3.69 5.23 17.45
CA GLY A 420 -4.68 4.15 17.33
C GLY A 420 -4.08 2.84 16.83
N ASP A 421 -3.20 2.91 15.83
CA ASP A 421 -2.64 1.72 15.17
C ASP A 421 -1.53 1.04 16.00
N LEU A 422 -1.02 1.70 17.05
CA LEU A 422 -0.01 1.16 17.96
C LEU A 422 -0.61 0.61 19.28
N GLU A 423 -1.92 0.75 19.50
CA GLU A 423 -2.60 0.40 20.76
C GLU A 423 -2.47 -1.09 21.15
N ASP A 424 -2.21 -1.99 20.20
CA ASP A 424 -2.04 -3.43 20.42
C ASP A 424 -0.57 -3.91 20.39
N ALA A 425 0.35 -2.96 20.17
CA ALA A 425 1.79 -3.13 20.05
C ALA A 425 2.29 -4.08 18.94
N LEU A 426 1.44 -4.56 18.02
CA LEU A 426 1.87 -5.50 16.97
C LEU A 426 2.88 -4.87 15.99
N VAL A 427 2.67 -3.61 15.64
CA VAL A 427 3.62 -2.83 14.84
C VAL A 427 4.93 -2.62 15.61
N ILE A 428 4.84 -2.33 16.91
CA ILE A 428 6.01 -2.13 17.78
C ILE A 428 6.88 -3.39 17.81
N PHE A 429 6.28 -4.59 17.84
CA PHE A 429 7.03 -5.85 17.76
C PHE A 429 7.76 -6.03 16.44
N GLN A 430 7.15 -5.67 15.31
CA GLN A 430 7.83 -5.70 14.01
C GLN A 430 9.03 -4.75 13.98
N LEU A 431 8.87 -3.54 14.54
CA LEU A 431 9.96 -2.58 14.65
C LEU A 431 11.09 -3.10 15.54
N TYR A 432 10.78 -3.84 16.62
CA TYR A 432 11.80 -4.50 17.44
C TYR A 432 12.65 -5.49 16.63
N GLU A 433 12.03 -6.31 15.79
CA GLU A 433 12.78 -7.23 14.91
C GLU A 433 13.67 -6.46 13.92
N MET A 434 13.17 -5.37 13.34
CA MET A 434 13.93 -4.49 12.43
C MET A 434 15.15 -3.85 13.11
N ILE A 435 15.09 -3.59 14.42
CA ILE A 435 16.24 -3.11 15.20
C ILE A 435 17.05 -4.23 15.88
N ARG A 436 16.88 -5.48 15.42
CA ARG A 436 17.60 -6.68 15.89
C ARG A 436 17.33 -7.02 17.37
N VAL A 437 16.13 -6.72 17.85
CA VAL A 437 15.64 -7.15 19.17
C VAL A 437 14.68 -8.32 18.97
N PRO A 438 15.04 -9.55 19.38
CA PRO A 438 14.18 -10.71 19.18
C PRO A 438 12.84 -10.59 19.92
N VAL A 439 11.75 -10.92 19.24
CA VAL A 439 10.40 -10.98 19.82
C VAL A 439 9.95 -12.43 19.91
N ASN A 440 9.41 -12.84 21.06
CA ASN A 440 8.78 -14.14 21.22
C ASN A 440 7.31 -14.08 20.82
N TRP A 441 7.01 -14.36 19.55
CA TRP A 441 5.65 -14.32 19.01
C TRP A 441 4.66 -15.30 19.66
N ASN A 442 5.13 -16.30 20.42
CA ASN A 442 4.24 -17.19 21.19
C ASN A 442 3.61 -16.49 22.40
N GLN A 443 4.19 -15.39 22.87
CA GLN A 443 3.66 -14.56 23.96
C GLN A 443 2.78 -13.40 23.43
N VAL A 444 2.74 -13.19 22.11
CA VAL A 444 2.03 -12.08 21.49
C VAL A 444 0.60 -12.49 21.15
N ASN A 445 -0.37 -11.76 21.69
CA ASN A 445 -1.78 -11.94 21.38
C ASN A 445 -2.11 -11.30 20.01
N LYS A 446 -2.80 -12.03 19.13
CA LYS A 446 -3.11 -11.57 17.77
C LYS A 446 -4.62 -11.34 17.58
N PRO A 447 -5.04 -10.41 16.71
CA PRO A 447 -6.44 -10.23 16.33
C PRO A 447 -6.98 -11.46 15.56
N PRO A 448 -8.32 -11.62 15.49
CA PRO A 448 -9.34 -10.76 16.09
C PRO A 448 -9.41 -10.92 17.61
N TYR A 449 -9.47 -9.79 18.32
CA TYR A 449 -9.58 -9.79 19.77
C TYR A 449 -11.03 -10.05 20.20
N PRO A 450 -11.27 -10.84 21.26
CA PRO A 450 -12.63 -11.03 21.79
C PRO A 450 -13.22 -9.71 22.28
N ALA A 451 -14.53 -9.51 22.08
CA ALA A 451 -15.24 -8.32 22.55
C ALA A 451 -15.10 -8.14 24.08
N LEU A 452 -15.15 -9.25 24.83
CA LEU A 452 -14.85 -9.28 26.26
C LEU A 452 -13.40 -9.71 26.48
N GLY A 453 -12.60 -8.83 27.09
CA GLY A 453 -11.20 -9.10 27.44
C GLY A 453 -10.19 -8.82 26.32
N GLY A 454 -10.62 -8.39 25.13
CA GLY A 454 -9.74 -7.96 24.05
C GLY A 454 -8.78 -6.84 24.47
N ASN A 455 -9.27 -5.87 25.24
CA ASN A 455 -8.40 -4.80 25.74
C ASN A 455 -7.30 -5.31 26.69
N MET A 456 -7.60 -6.32 27.50
CA MET A 456 -6.60 -6.95 28.37
C MET A 456 -5.50 -7.63 27.54
N LYS A 457 -5.85 -8.22 26.39
CA LYS A 457 -4.89 -8.81 25.46
C LYS A 457 -3.99 -7.77 24.78
N LYS A 458 -4.54 -6.62 24.43
CA LYS A 458 -3.75 -5.47 23.95
C LYS A 458 -2.78 -4.97 25.03
N ILE A 459 -3.25 -4.79 26.26
CA ILE A 459 -2.40 -4.37 27.40
C ILE A 459 -1.30 -5.39 27.70
N GLU A 460 -1.58 -6.70 27.63
CA GLU A 460 -0.56 -7.76 27.75
C GLU A 460 0.54 -7.58 26.69
N ASN A 461 0.18 -7.31 25.43
CA ASN A 461 1.13 -7.01 24.37
C ASN A 461 1.94 -5.75 24.66
N CYS A 462 1.29 -4.63 25.00
CA CYS A 462 1.97 -3.37 25.28
C CYS A 462 2.95 -3.50 26.47
N ASN A 463 2.57 -4.24 27.51
CA ASN A 463 3.45 -4.53 28.64
C ASN A 463 4.70 -5.30 28.19
N TYR A 464 4.52 -6.31 27.34
CA TYR A 464 5.64 -7.07 26.78
C TYR A 464 6.54 -6.19 25.88
N ALA A 465 5.95 -5.30 25.08
CA ALA A 465 6.71 -4.34 24.27
C ALA A 465 7.55 -3.39 25.13
N VAL A 466 7.00 -2.89 26.25
CA VAL A 466 7.74 -2.07 27.22
C VAL A 466 8.86 -2.87 27.90
N GLU A 467 8.60 -4.14 28.23
CA GLU A 467 9.60 -5.04 28.81
C GLU A 467 10.79 -5.26 27.86
N LEU A 468 10.53 -5.56 26.58
CA LEU A 468 11.56 -5.69 25.56
C LEU A 468 12.38 -4.40 25.44
N GLY A 469 11.72 -3.26 25.44
CA GLY A 469 12.35 -1.94 25.42
C GLY A 469 13.32 -1.75 26.59
N LYS A 470 12.87 -1.99 27.82
CA LYS A 470 13.68 -1.82 29.04
C LYS A 470 14.81 -2.85 29.13
N ASN A 471 14.48 -4.13 28.96
CA ASN A 471 15.37 -5.23 29.33
C ASN A 471 16.32 -5.63 28.20
N LYS A 472 15.83 -5.70 26.97
CA LYS A 472 16.59 -6.16 25.79
C LYS A 472 17.17 -4.98 25.02
N ALA A 473 16.35 -4.00 24.66
CA ALA A 473 16.79 -2.84 23.89
C ALA A 473 17.55 -1.81 24.74
N LYS A 474 17.39 -1.80 26.07
CA LYS A 474 18.00 -0.81 27.00
C LYS A 474 17.53 0.61 26.75
N PHE A 475 16.25 0.78 26.45
CA PHE A 475 15.58 2.08 26.34
C PHE A 475 15.30 2.69 27.70
N SER A 476 15.31 4.03 27.74
CA SER A 476 14.88 4.80 28.90
C SER A 476 13.37 4.96 28.83
N LEU A 477 12.65 4.04 29.47
CA LEU A 477 11.18 4.01 29.51
C LEU A 477 10.68 4.21 30.95
N VAL A 478 11.32 5.13 31.68
CA VAL A 478 10.92 5.47 33.07
C VAL A 478 9.55 6.14 33.03
N GLY A 479 8.60 5.59 33.79
CA GLY A 479 7.23 6.11 33.82
C GLY A 479 6.35 5.67 32.64
N ILE A 480 6.84 4.80 31.75
CA ILE A 480 6.02 4.20 30.68
C ILE A 480 5.62 2.78 31.08
N ALA A 481 4.32 2.52 31.08
CA ALA A 481 3.65 1.23 31.24
C ALA A 481 2.92 0.82 29.95
N GLY A 482 2.52 -0.45 29.86
CA GLY A 482 1.76 -0.93 28.69
C GLY A 482 0.39 -0.28 28.55
N GLN A 483 -0.24 0.12 29.66
CA GLN A 483 -1.51 0.84 29.66
C GLN A 483 -1.39 2.18 28.92
N ASP A 484 -0.31 2.93 29.14
CA ASP A 484 -0.11 4.23 28.47
C ASP A 484 -0.06 4.12 26.94
N LEU A 485 0.54 3.03 26.43
CA LEU A 485 0.59 2.75 25.00
C LEU A 485 -0.77 2.32 24.45
N ASN A 486 -1.50 1.49 25.22
CA ASN A 486 -2.82 1.01 24.82
C ASN A 486 -3.89 2.12 24.84
N GLU A 487 -3.76 3.09 25.74
CA GLU A 487 -4.61 4.30 25.78
C GLU A 487 -4.22 5.34 24.72
N GLY A 488 -3.15 5.10 23.94
CA GLY A 488 -2.72 6.01 22.88
C GLY A 488 -2.11 7.31 23.42
N ASN A 489 -1.45 7.29 24.58
CA ASN A 489 -0.83 8.50 25.14
C ASN A 489 0.23 9.06 24.18
N SER A 490 -0.03 10.26 23.66
CA SER A 490 0.76 10.87 22.57
C SER A 490 2.23 11.04 22.95
N THR A 491 2.50 11.61 24.12
CA THR A 491 3.86 11.91 24.59
C THR A 491 4.67 10.62 24.82
N LEU A 492 4.07 9.63 25.46
CA LEU A 492 4.77 8.40 25.84
C LEU A 492 4.97 7.47 24.64
N THR A 493 4.01 7.44 23.72
CA THR A 493 4.13 6.71 22.45
C THR A 493 5.23 7.31 21.59
N LEU A 494 5.25 8.64 21.41
CA LEU A 494 6.32 9.33 20.68
C LEU A 494 7.71 9.08 21.31
N ALA A 495 7.81 9.09 22.64
CA ALA A 495 9.05 8.83 23.34
C ALA A 495 9.61 7.41 23.09
N LEU A 496 8.74 6.41 22.95
CA LEU A 496 9.13 5.04 22.58
C LEU A 496 9.54 4.97 21.10
N VAL A 497 8.72 5.50 20.21
CA VAL A 497 8.95 5.47 18.75
C VAL A 497 10.24 6.20 18.37
N TRP A 498 10.53 7.34 19.01
CA TRP A 498 11.79 8.05 18.85
C TRP A 498 13.01 7.18 19.22
N GLN A 499 12.93 6.40 20.32
CA GLN A 499 14.02 5.51 20.72
C GLN A 499 14.21 4.34 19.76
N LEU A 500 13.12 3.81 19.20
CA LEU A 500 13.15 2.80 18.14
C LEU A 500 13.86 3.35 16.89
N MET A 501 13.43 4.52 16.40
CA MET A 501 14.04 5.19 15.23
C MET A 501 15.52 5.51 15.45
N ARG A 502 15.87 6.01 16.64
CA ARG A 502 17.26 6.28 17.00
C ARG A 502 18.10 5.01 17.01
N ARG A 503 17.60 3.91 17.60
CA ARG A 503 18.34 2.64 17.61
C ARG A 503 18.50 2.07 16.20
N TYR A 504 17.46 2.13 15.38
CA TYR A 504 17.53 1.73 13.98
C TYR A 504 18.66 2.47 13.25
N THR A 505 18.68 3.80 13.36
CA THR A 505 19.70 4.66 12.73
C THR A 505 21.11 4.30 13.20
N LEU A 506 21.30 4.07 14.50
CA LEU A 506 22.60 3.66 15.04
C LEU A 506 23.04 2.28 14.55
N ASN A 507 22.13 1.33 14.39
CA ASN A 507 22.44 0.02 13.83
C ASN A 507 22.92 0.15 12.38
N VAL A 508 22.24 0.95 11.55
CA VAL A 508 22.63 1.21 10.17
C VAL A 508 24.02 1.85 10.09
N LEU A 509 24.30 2.85 10.94
CA LEU A 509 25.62 3.48 10.99
C LEU A 509 26.71 2.53 11.49
N SER A 510 26.39 1.66 12.45
CA SER A 510 27.33 0.66 12.95
C SER A 510 27.70 -0.36 11.87
N ASP A 511 26.74 -0.77 11.04
CA ASP A 511 26.99 -1.68 9.92
C ASP A 511 27.93 -1.05 8.87
N LEU A 512 27.78 0.26 8.62
CA LEU A 512 28.67 1.01 7.70
C LEU A 512 30.08 1.22 8.30
N GLY A 513 30.20 1.29 9.62
CA GLY A 513 31.45 1.47 10.36
C GLY A 513 32.15 0.17 10.73
N GLU A 514 31.99 -0.91 9.97
CA GLU A 514 32.57 -2.24 10.23
C GLU A 514 32.31 -2.80 11.64
N GLY A 515 31.18 -2.42 12.26
CA GLY A 515 30.78 -2.90 13.58
C GLY A 515 31.24 -2.04 14.76
N GLU A 516 31.86 -0.87 14.53
CA GLU A 516 32.11 0.08 15.62
C GLU A 516 30.78 0.60 16.21
N LYS A 517 30.71 0.69 17.54
CA LYS A 517 29.56 1.28 18.23
C LYS A 517 29.52 2.78 18.01
N VAL A 518 28.70 3.21 17.08
CA VAL A 518 28.45 4.64 16.81
C VAL A 518 27.61 5.23 17.95
N ASN A 519 28.02 6.40 18.45
CA ASN A 519 27.28 7.23 19.40
C ASN A 519 27.15 8.65 18.85
N ASP A 520 26.34 9.50 19.50
CA ASP A 520 26.07 10.87 19.03
C ASP A 520 27.36 11.71 18.90
N GLU A 521 28.36 11.48 19.76
CA GLU A 521 29.65 12.17 19.72
C GLU A 521 30.45 11.83 18.46
N ILE A 522 30.44 10.56 18.04
CA ILE A 522 31.09 10.12 16.80
C ILE A 522 30.42 10.78 15.59
N ILE A 523 29.08 10.88 15.58
CA ILE A 523 28.35 11.53 14.48
C ILE A 523 28.68 13.03 14.44
N ILE A 524 28.67 13.72 15.59
CA ILE A 524 29.03 15.15 15.67
C ILE A 524 30.48 15.38 15.21
N LYS A 525 31.41 14.52 15.63
CA LYS A 525 32.81 14.59 15.22
C LYS A 525 32.95 14.39 13.71
N TRP A 526 32.24 13.42 13.15
CA TRP A 526 32.20 13.16 11.71
C TRP A 526 31.65 14.37 10.95
N VAL A 527 30.51 14.94 11.35
CA VAL A 527 29.93 16.13 10.72
C VAL A 527 30.92 17.29 10.72
N ASN A 528 31.53 17.59 11.87
CA ASN A 528 32.49 18.69 11.99
C ASN A 528 33.76 18.47 11.15
N GLN A 529 34.23 17.21 11.07
CA GLN A 529 35.37 16.87 10.23
C GLN A 529 35.04 17.01 8.74
N THR A 530 33.85 16.58 8.32
CA THR A 530 33.36 16.75 6.94
C THR A 530 33.22 18.23 6.57
N LEU A 531 32.65 19.05 7.45
CA LEU A 531 32.53 20.50 7.24
C LEU A 531 33.90 21.17 7.13
N LYS A 532 34.85 20.79 7.99
CA LYS A 532 36.22 21.30 7.94
C LYS A 532 36.93 20.90 6.65
N ASN A 533 36.77 19.67 6.19
CA ASN A 533 37.34 19.18 4.94
C ASN A 533 36.76 19.92 3.71
N ALA A 534 35.50 20.34 3.79
CA ALA A 534 34.84 21.16 2.78
C ALA A 534 35.15 22.67 2.91
N ASN A 535 36.12 23.05 3.76
CA ASN A 535 36.49 24.45 4.05
C ASN A 535 35.32 25.32 4.53
N LYS A 536 34.35 24.74 5.25
CA LYS A 536 33.29 25.49 5.92
C LYS A 536 33.77 25.88 7.33
N ASN A 537 33.48 27.11 7.74
CA ASN A 537 33.86 27.65 9.06
C ASN A 537 32.86 27.31 10.17
N THR A 538 31.74 26.69 9.80
CA THR A 538 30.65 26.30 10.71
C THR A 538 30.93 24.95 11.33
N SER A 539 30.62 24.80 12.62
CA SER A 539 30.68 23.54 13.36
C SER A 539 29.49 23.42 14.30
N ILE A 540 29.05 22.20 14.58
CA ILE A 540 27.98 21.91 15.53
C ILE A 540 28.56 21.34 16.83
N SER A 541 28.09 21.82 17.97
CA SER A 541 28.44 21.23 19.27
C SER A 541 27.38 20.23 19.75
N SER A 542 26.16 20.32 19.23
CA SER A 542 25.07 19.36 19.50
C SER A 542 23.98 19.45 18.43
N PHE A 543 23.14 18.42 18.32
CA PHE A 543 21.98 18.40 17.43
C PHE A 543 20.81 19.31 17.90
N LYS A 544 20.92 19.97 19.06
CA LYS A 544 19.87 20.82 19.63
C LYS A 544 19.98 22.30 19.23
N GLN A 545 21.02 22.70 18.50
CA GLN A 545 21.20 24.09 18.06
C GLN A 545 20.37 24.35 16.79
N SER A 546 19.14 24.83 16.98
CA SER A 546 18.17 25.12 15.91
C SER A 546 18.64 26.15 14.86
N GLN A 547 19.55 27.05 15.21
CA GLN A 547 19.93 28.16 14.32
C GLN A 547 21.06 27.82 13.33
N ASN A 548 21.97 26.90 13.65
CA ASN A 548 23.15 26.62 12.81
C ASN A 548 22.96 25.42 11.86
N CYS A 549 22.07 24.48 12.17
CA CYS A 549 21.84 23.30 11.31
C CYS A 549 21.17 23.67 9.98
N ILE A 550 20.32 24.70 9.96
CA ILE A 550 19.60 25.17 8.76
C ILE A 550 20.55 25.92 7.81
N ASP A 551 21.51 26.67 8.34
CA ASP A 551 22.52 27.40 7.53
C ASP A 551 23.56 26.49 6.87
N ILE A 552 23.75 25.27 7.39
CA ILE A 552 24.67 24.28 6.82
C ILE A 552 24.08 23.62 5.56
N ILE A 553 22.75 23.46 5.50
CA ILE A 553 22.06 22.79 4.38
C ILE A 553 21.75 23.78 3.25
N SER A 554 21.53 25.08 3.54
CA SER A 554 21.13 26.07 2.51
C SER A 554 22.27 26.58 1.61
N LYS A 555 23.52 26.14 1.82
CA LYS A 555 24.71 26.58 1.06
C LYS A 555 25.61 25.44 0.57
N ALA A 556 25.04 24.26 0.35
CA ALA A 556 25.57 23.26 -0.58
C ALA A 556 24.79 23.36 -1.88
#